data_AF-M1EHD0-F1
#
_entry.id   AF-M1EHD0-F1
#
_cell.length_a   1.000
_cell.length_b   1.000
_cell.length_c   1.000
_cell.angle_alpha   90.00
_cell.angle_beta   90.00
_cell.angle_gamma   90.00
#
_symmetry.space_group_name_H-M   'P 1'
#
loop_
_entity.id
_entity.type
_entity.pdbx_description
1 polymer ?
#
loop_
_entity_poly.entity_id
_entity_poly.type
_entity_poly.pdbx_seq_one_letter_code
_entity_poly.pdbx_strand_id
1 'polypeptide(L)'
;GEGWRGQDPFSDLRGLLTEIQALRGQLEKSIETNSALQGRLEEQLATAGKKAHEAAFTVALQTLSVPEWPPQPDKHGGDTCPTARDDSCDLFDSTRVVPPRSASETPPLSGNDTDSLSCHSGSSVTSNPCVSHLVAGHRLWASTSGCHVLGLTGDYEALCQQIGQGQKLFAEMALQIQEAPRPASPELGPKGPHLAPLSRFVTSVGTAKLILEEAARLLTLFWRVSLPTNGQCTLQCEQTGEMKAEITKLHKKLFEQEKKLQNSVKLLQLSKHQEKVIFD
;
A
#
# COMPACT_ATOMS: atom_id res chain seq x y z
N GLY A 1 -15.79 -53.54 39.62
CA GLY A 1 -14.49 -53.02 39.17
C GLY A 1 -14.25 -53.54 37.78
N GLU A 2 -14.40 -52.69 36.77
CA GLU A 2 -14.35 -53.11 35.37
C GLU A 2 -13.12 -52.53 34.67
N GLY A 3 -12.20 -53.44 34.33
CA GLY A 3 -11.66 -53.62 32.98
C GLY A 3 -10.95 -52.44 32.32
N TRP A 4 -9.68 -52.24 32.66
CA TRP A 4 -8.74 -51.54 31.79
C TRP A 4 -8.46 -52.41 30.55
N ARG A 5 -9.12 -52.10 29.43
CA ARG A 5 -8.79 -52.69 28.12
C ARG A 5 -7.60 -51.92 27.56
N GLY A 6 -6.41 -52.48 27.67
CA GLY A 6 -5.20 -51.95 27.05
C GLY A 6 -5.39 -51.86 25.53
N GLN A 7 -5.23 -50.66 24.97
CA GLN A 7 -5.08 -50.48 23.54
C GLN A 7 -3.72 -51.06 23.13
N ASP A 8 -3.73 -51.93 22.12
CA ASP A 8 -2.53 -52.53 21.57
C ASP A 8 -1.73 -51.45 20.79
N PRO A 9 -0.53 -51.04 21.27
CA PRO A 9 0.24 -49.95 20.67
C PRO A 9 0.58 -50.17 19.19
N PHE A 10 0.65 -51.43 18.76
CA PHE A 10 0.91 -51.79 17.36
C PHE A 10 -0.28 -51.50 16.44
N SER A 11 -1.50 -51.59 16.97
CA SER A 11 -2.73 -51.27 16.22
C SER A 11 -2.87 -49.76 16.02
N ASP A 12 -2.48 -48.96 17.02
CA ASP A 12 -2.50 -47.50 16.96
C ASP A 12 -1.45 -46.94 15.98
N LEU A 13 -0.23 -47.47 16.00
CA LEU A 13 0.83 -47.10 15.04
C LEU A 13 0.44 -47.40 13.59
N ARG A 14 -0.24 -48.52 13.34
CA ARG A 14 -0.74 -48.87 12.00
C ARG A 14 -1.84 -47.91 11.54
N GLY A 15 -2.71 -47.49 12.45
CA GLY A 15 -3.72 -46.45 12.19
C GLY A 15 -3.06 -45.14 11.79
N LEU A 16 -2.10 -44.66 12.60
CA LEU A 16 -1.37 -43.43 12.34
C LEU A 16 -0.59 -43.45 11.01
N LEU A 17 0.05 -44.56 10.67
CA LEU A 17 0.75 -44.70 9.38
C LEU A 17 -0.22 -44.64 8.19
N THR A 18 -1.40 -45.23 8.32
CA THR A 18 -2.44 -45.19 7.29
C THR A 18 -2.99 -43.78 7.12
N GLU A 19 -3.17 -43.05 8.24
CA GLU A 19 -3.59 -41.66 8.23
C GLU A 19 -2.54 -40.73 7.61
N ILE A 20 -1.26 -40.90 7.96
CA ILE A 20 -0.15 -40.15 7.35
C ILE A 20 -0.10 -40.39 5.83
N GLN A 21 -0.33 -41.62 5.37
CA GLN A 21 -0.40 -41.93 3.95
C GLN A 21 -1.61 -41.28 3.27
N ALA A 22 -2.79 -41.31 3.91
CA ALA A 22 -3.99 -40.65 3.40
C ALA A 22 -3.80 -39.12 3.29
N LEU A 23 -3.22 -38.50 4.33
CA LEU A 23 -2.92 -37.07 4.35
C LEU A 23 -1.91 -36.68 3.29
N ARG A 24 -0.86 -37.49 3.07
CA ARG A 24 0.08 -37.28 1.96
C ARG A 24 -0.60 -37.32 0.60
N GLY A 25 -1.46 -38.31 0.37
CA GLY A 25 -2.22 -38.40 -0.88
C GLY A 25 -3.20 -37.24 -1.08
N GLN A 26 -3.77 -36.71 0.01
CA GLN A 26 -4.63 -35.52 -0.04
C GLN A 26 -3.82 -34.26 -0.33
N LEU A 27 -2.65 -34.10 0.27
CA LEU A 27 -1.75 -32.98 0.01
C LEU A 27 -1.27 -32.98 -1.44
N GLU A 28 -0.92 -34.15 -1.98
CA GLU A 28 -0.48 -34.29 -3.38
C GLU A 28 -1.59 -33.86 -4.35
N LYS A 29 -2.83 -34.32 -4.14
CA LYS A 29 -4.00 -33.84 -4.89
C LYS A 29 -4.22 -32.33 -4.74
N SER A 30 -3.99 -31.77 -3.55
CA SER A 30 -4.12 -30.33 -3.32
C SER A 30 -3.04 -29.54 -4.08
N ILE A 31 -1.82 -30.06 -4.18
CA ILE A 31 -0.73 -29.45 -4.92
C ILE A 31 -1.02 -29.50 -6.42
N GLU A 32 -1.49 -30.63 -6.94
CA GLU A 32 -1.88 -30.79 -8.35
C GLU A 32 -3.00 -29.81 -8.72
N THR A 33 -4.05 -29.73 -7.91
CA THR A 33 -5.17 -28.81 -8.15
C THR A 33 -4.72 -27.35 -8.08
N ASN A 34 -3.89 -26.97 -7.10
CA ASN A 34 -3.34 -25.62 -7.00
C ASN A 34 -2.46 -25.29 -8.23
N SER A 35 -1.60 -26.22 -8.65
CA SER A 35 -0.76 -26.04 -9.85
C SER A 35 -1.60 -25.85 -11.12
N ALA A 36 -2.69 -26.62 -11.27
CA ALA A 36 -3.63 -26.46 -12.39
C ALA A 36 -4.36 -25.11 -12.35
N LEU A 37 -4.74 -24.63 -11.16
CA LEU A 37 -5.35 -23.30 -11.00
C LEU A 37 -4.35 -22.19 -11.32
N GLN A 38 -3.11 -22.31 -10.85
CA GLN A 38 -2.04 -21.36 -11.17
C GLN A 38 -1.83 -21.28 -12.69
N GLY A 39 -1.75 -22.41 -13.39
CA GLY A 39 -1.63 -22.44 -14.85
C GLY A 39 -2.80 -21.75 -15.56
N ARG A 40 -4.04 -21.95 -15.08
CA ARG A 40 -5.22 -21.25 -15.63
C ARG A 40 -5.18 -19.74 -15.38
N LEU A 41 -4.70 -19.30 -14.23
CA LEU A 41 -4.54 -17.87 -13.92
C LEU A 41 -3.46 -17.22 -14.80
N GLU A 42 -2.33 -17.90 -15.01
CA GLU A 42 -1.26 -17.45 -15.90
C GLU A 42 -1.77 -17.33 -17.36
N GLU A 43 -2.55 -18.31 -17.83
CA GLU A 43 -3.18 -18.28 -19.15
C GLU A 43 -4.19 -17.12 -19.29
N GLN A 44 -5.00 -16.87 -18.26
CA GLN A 44 -5.94 -15.74 -18.25
C GLN A 44 -5.21 -14.40 -18.29
N LEU A 45 -4.13 -14.23 -17.53
CA LEU A 45 -3.31 -13.02 -17.56
C LEU A 45 -2.63 -12.81 -18.91
N ALA A 46 -2.08 -13.88 -19.52
CA ALA A 46 -1.48 -13.81 -20.85
C ALA A 46 -2.52 -13.46 -21.94
N THR A 47 -3.73 -13.99 -21.81
CA THR A 47 -4.84 -13.72 -22.74
C THR A 47 -5.41 -12.31 -22.57
N ALA A 48 -5.53 -11.85 -21.32
CA ALA A 48 -5.95 -10.48 -21.01
C ALA A 48 -4.93 -9.45 -21.52
N GLY A 49 -3.63 -9.73 -21.35
CA GLY A 49 -2.55 -8.89 -21.89
C GLY A 49 -2.59 -8.78 -23.41
N LYS A 50 -2.86 -9.89 -24.13
CA LYS A 50 -3.02 -9.89 -25.59
C LYS A 50 -4.25 -9.09 -26.04
N LYS A 51 -5.40 -9.28 -25.39
CA LYS A 51 -6.64 -8.53 -25.70
C LYS A 51 -6.50 -7.03 -25.42
N ALA A 52 -5.83 -6.66 -24.33
CA ALA A 52 -5.58 -5.24 -24.01
C ALA A 52 -4.64 -4.59 -25.03
N HIS A 53 -3.61 -5.30 -25.49
CA HIS A 53 -2.71 -4.82 -26.54
C HIS A 53 -3.43 -4.68 -27.89
N GLU A 54 -4.28 -5.63 -28.26
CA GLU A 54 -5.07 -5.61 -29.50
C GLU A 54 -6.16 -4.52 -29.47
N ALA A 55 -6.79 -4.27 -28.32
CA ALA A 55 -7.72 -3.16 -28.10
C ALA A 55 -7.02 -1.79 -28.15
N ALA A 56 -5.83 -1.66 -27.56
CA ALA A 56 -5.04 -0.42 -27.65
C ALA A 56 -4.55 -0.15 -29.07
N PHE A 57 -4.17 -1.20 -29.81
CA PHE A 57 -3.72 -1.09 -31.20
C PHE A 57 -4.85 -0.69 -32.16
N THR A 58 -6.07 -1.20 -31.95
CA THR A 58 -7.25 -0.81 -32.75
C THR A 58 -7.69 0.63 -32.48
N VAL A 59 -7.60 1.11 -31.23
CA VAL A 59 -7.87 2.52 -30.88
C VAL A 59 -6.81 3.47 -31.47
N ALA A 60 -5.54 3.06 -31.50
CA ALA A 60 -4.45 3.85 -32.10
C ALA A 60 -4.56 3.97 -33.64
N LEU A 61 -5.08 2.94 -34.32
CA LEU A 61 -5.30 3.00 -35.77
C LEU A 61 -6.51 3.86 -36.16
N GLN A 62 -7.56 3.92 -35.33
CA GLN A 62 -8.72 4.80 -35.57
C GLN A 62 -8.42 6.28 -35.37
N THR A 63 -7.40 6.63 -34.57
CA THR A 63 -6.99 8.02 -34.30
C THR A 63 -6.01 8.60 -35.32
N LEU A 64 -5.51 7.81 -36.27
CA LEU A 64 -4.58 8.26 -37.33
C LEU A 64 -5.26 8.58 -38.68
N SER A 65 -6.59 8.47 -38.78
CA SER A 65 -7.33 8.71 -40.04
C SER A 65 -7.99 10.09 -40.10
N VAL A 66 -7.21 11.17 -39.92
CA VAL A 66 -7.58 12.51 -40.41
C VAL A 66 -6.31 13.28 -40.80
N PRO A 67 -6.08 13.58 -42.09
CA PRO A 67 -5.10 14.58 -42.51
C PRO A 67 -5.80 15.94 -42.65
N GLU A 68 -5.30 17.03 -42.04
CA GLU A 68 -5.00 18.28 -42.76
C GLU A 68 -4.36 19.40 -41.89
N TRP A 69 -3.18 19.82 -42.37
CA TRP A 69 -2.49 21.12 -42.40
C TRP A 69 -2.92 22.36 -41.56
N PRO A 70 -1.95 23.18 -41.06
CA PRO A 70 -2.20 24.33 -40.15
C PRO A 70 -2.36 25.69 -40.86
N PRO A 71 -3.01 26.70 -40.22
CA PRO A 71 -2.83 28.12 -40.60
C PRO A 71 -2.06 28.95 -39.56
N GLN A 72 -1.30 29.90 -40.10
CA GLN A 72 -0.42 30.88 -39.46
C GLN A 72 -1.16 32.00 -38.67
N PRO A 73 -0.43 32.81 -37.87
CA PRO A 73 -0.98 33.82 -36.97
C PRO A 73 -1.05 35.22 -37.61
N ASP A 74 -2.12 35.99 -37.35
CA ASP A 74 -2.09 37.45 -37.59
C ASP A 74 -2.95 38.28 -36.63
N LYS A 75 -2.23 39.17 -35.94
CA LYS A 75 -2.42 40.55 -35.45
C LYS A 75 -3.77 41.13 -34.96
N HIS A 76 -3.61 41.73 -33.77
CA HIS A 76 -4.31 42.81 -33.07
C HIS A 76 -5.19 43.81 -33.85
N GLY A 77 -6.26 44.26 -33.20
CA GLY A 77 -6.56 45.70 -33.04
C GLY A 77 -8.03 46.13 -33.08
N GLY A 78 -8.47 46.85 -32.02
CA GLY A 78 -9.61 47.79 -32.01
C GLY A 78 -10.98 47.17 -31.75
N ASP A 79 -11.54 47.31 -30.55
CA ASP A 79 -12.36 48.44 -30.07
C ASP A 79 -13.68 48.61 -30.84
N THR A 80 -14.80 48.23 -30.21
CA THR A 80 -15.98 49.07 -29.91
C THR A 80 -17.20 48.19 -29.60
N CYS A 81 -17.76 48.36 -28.40
CA CYS A 81 -19.18 48.11 -28.11
C CYS A 81 -19.99 49.34 -28.62
N PRO A 82 -21.36 49.35 -28.76
CA PRO A 82 -22.30 48.74 -27.80
C PRO A 82 -23.75 48.37 -28.26
N THR A 83 -24.46 47.74 -27.30
CA THR A 83 -25.89 47.87 -26.93
C THR A 83 -26.94 46.86 -27.42
N ALA A 84 -27.73 46.45 -26.41
CA ALA A 84 -29.13 46.05 -26.39
C ALA A 84 -29.49 44.66 -26.94
N ARG A 85 -29.82 43.74 -26.02
CA ARG A 85 -31.24 43.42 -25.79
C ARG A 85 -31.46 42.71 -24.46
N ASP A 86 -32.46 43.22 -23.78
CA ASP A 86 -33.18 42.73 -22.61
C ASP A 86 -33.79 41.34 -22.86
N ASP A 87 -33.77 40.47 -21.86
CA ASP A 87 -34.80 39.47 -21.57
C ASP A 87 -34.49 38.78 -20.23
N SER A 88 -34.90 39.47 -19.16
CA SER A 88 -35.61 38.95 -17.99
C SER A 88 -35.53 37.44 -17.68
N CYS A 89 -34.92 37.12 -16.53
CA CYS A 89 -35.36 36.00 -15.67
C CYS A 89 -35.63 36.55 -14.26
N ASP A 90 -36.91 36.80 -13.98
CA ASP A 90 -37.42 36.85 -12.61
C ASP A 90 -37.15 35.50 -11.92
N LEU A 91 -36.73 35.51 -10.65
CA LEU A 91 -37.70 35.39 -9.55
C LEU A 91 -37.07 34.88 -8.23
N PHE A 92 -37.25 35.73 -7.21
CA PHE A 92 -37.13 35.57 -5.75
C PHE A 92 -35.77 35.57 -5.04
N ASP A 93 -35.38 36.81 -4.78
CA ASP A 93 -34.87 37.37 -3.52
C ASP A 93 -35.37 36.71 -2.21
N SER A 94 -34.44 36.49 -1.29
CA SER A 94 -34.72 36.51 0.15
C SER A 94 -33.50 37.05 0.90
N THR A 95 -33.45 38.38 0.99
CA THR A 95 -33.29 39.15 2.23
C THR A 95 -32.27 38.61 3.24
N ARG A 96 -31.07 39.20 3.14
CA ARG A 96 -30.10 39.57 4.18
C ARG A 96 -30.54 39.40 5.66
N VAL A 97 -29.70 38.69 6.42
CA VAL A 97 -29.38 39.01 7.82
C VAL A 97 -27.88 38.72 8.06
N VAL A 98 -27.16 39.67 8.66
CA VAL A 98 -25.75 39.60 9.11
C VAL A 98 -25.69 40.32 10.47
N PRO A 99 -24.77 40.03 11.41
CA PRO A 99 -24.36 38.79 12.09
C PRO A 99 -24.54 38.95 13.64
N PRO A 100 -23.85 38.16 14.50
CA PRO A 100 -22.79 38.83 15.25
C PRO A 100 -21.48 38.04 15.40
N ARG A 101 -20.45 38.84 15.66
CA ARG A 101 -19.03 38.53 15.88
C ARG A 101 -18.80 37.61 17.09
N SER A 102 -17.77 36.77 16.99
CA SER A 102 -16.85 36.53 18.11
C SER A 102 -15.43 36.61 17.58
N ALA A 103 -14.66 37.44 18.28
CA ALA A 103 -13.34 37.90 17.92
C ALA A 103 -12.26 37.00 18.51
N SER A 104 -11.18 36.82 17.76
CA SER A 104 -9.82 36.75 18.30
C SER A 104 -8.90 37.40 17.26
N GLU A 105 -8.56 38.66 17.51
CA GLU A 105 -7.46 39.47 16.93
C GLU A 105 -6.10 38.81 17.22
N THR A 106 -4.96 38.94 16.51
CA THR A 106 -4.36 39.74 15.39
C THR A 106 -2.92 39.15 15.16
N PRO A 107 -2.01 39.61 14.26
CA PRO A 107 -2.09 40.40 13.01
C PRO A 107 -1.31 39.76 11.80
N PRO A 108 -1.34 40.37 10.58
CA PRO A 108 -0.93 39.72 9.33
C PRO A 108 0.52 40.01 8.90
N LEU A 109 1.12 39.07 8.17
CA LEU A 109 2.34 39.31 7.39
C LEU A 109 2.12 38.86 5.94
N SER A 110 2.10 39.87 5.07
CA SER A 110 2.66 39.92 3.72
C SER A 110 2.34 38.77 2.75
N GLY A 111 1.50 39.08 1.76
CA GLY A 111 1.26 38.23 0.60
C GLY A 111 2.46 38.10 -0.33
N ASN A 112 2.60 36.92 -0.91
CA ASN A 112 2.59 36.72 -2.35
C ASN A 112 2.25 35.25 -2.67
N ASP A 113 1.21 35.06 -3.47
CA ASP A 113 0.97 33.83 -4.22
C ASP A 113 1.90 33.84 -5.44
N THR A 114 2.78 32.86 -5.58
CA THR A 114 3.18 32.30 -6.90
C THR A 114 4.05 31.06 -6.74
N ASP A 115 3.62 29.99 -7.40
CA ASP A 115 4.38 28.86 -7.93
C ASP A 115 4.87 27.76 -6.98
N SER A 116 3.98 26.77 -6.84
CA SER A 116 4.31 25.36 -6.61
C SER A 116 5.39 24.88 -7.59
N LEU A 117 6.64 24.80 -7.13
CA LEU A 117 7.74 24.21 -7.90
C LEU A 117 7.55 22.69 -7.98
N SER A 118 6.83 22.27 -9.02
CA SER A 118 6.83 20.90 -9.52
C SER A 118 8.20 20.61 -10.16
N CYS A 119 9.03 19.84 -9.46
CA CYS A 119 10.30 19.36 -10.01
C CYS A 119 10.04 18.25 -11.05
N HIS A 120 9.72 18.63 -12.28
CA HIS A 120 9.84 17.74 -13.44
C HIS A 120 11.29 17.80 -13.97
N SER A 121 12.18 17.00 -13.38
CA SER A 121 13.48 16.75 -14.01
C SER A 121 13.32 15.66 -15.07
N GLY A 122 13.06 16.11 -16.30
CA GLY A 122 13.30 15.31 -17.49
C GLY A 122 14.80 15.11 -17.69
N SER A 123 15.28 13.90 -17.45
CA SER A 123 16.56 13.44 -17.99
C SER A 123 16.33 12.06 -18.60
N SER A 124 16.23 12.05 -19.94
CA SER A 124 16.34 10.84 -20.72
C SER A 124 17.80 10.40 -20.67
N VAL A 125 18.09 9.45 -19.79
CA VAL A 125 19.26 8.58 -19.89
C VAL A 125 18.72 7.18 -19.66
N THR A 126 18.98 6.30 -20.63
CA THR A 126 18.83 4.85 -20.54
C THR A 126 19.56 4.33 -19.31
N SER A 127 18.88 4.35 -18.16
CA SER A 127 19.30 3.67 -16.96
C SER A 127 18.48 2.40 -16.91
N ASN A 128 19.17 1.25 -16.92
CA ASN A 128 18.55 -0.02 -16.57
C ASN A 128 17.74 0.20 -15.28
N PRO A 129 16.46 -0.23 -15.24
CA PRO A 129 15.67 -0.07 -14.04
C PRO A 129 16.41 -0.82 -12.93
N CYS A 130 16.89 -0.08 -11.94
CA CYS A 130 17.65 -0.62 -10.83
C CYS A 130 16.78 -1.70 -10.19
N VAL A 131 17.19 -2.96 -10.37
CA VAL A 131 16.43 -4.13 -9.92
C VAL A 131 16.69 -4.24 -8.41
N SER A 132 16.02 -3.38 -7.64
CA SER A 132 15.96 -3.56 -6.19
C SER A 132 15.37 -4.95 -5.93
N HIS A 133 16.07 -5.71 -5.09
CA HIS A 133 15.74 -7.06 -4.61
C HIS A 133 14.45 -7.05 -3.76
N LEU A 134 13.35 -6.56 -4.32
CA LEU A 134 12.03 -6.69 -3.73
C LEU A 134 11.61 -8.16 -3.86
N VAL A 135 11.30 -8.78 -2.72
CA VAL A 135 10.67 -10.10 -2.62
C VAL A 135 9.46 -10.12 -3.57
N ALA A 136 9.31 -11.21 -4.32
CA ALA A 136 8.49 -11.30 -5.53
C ALA A 136 7.00 -10.92 -5.38
N GLY A 137 6.47 -10.76 -4.16
CA GLY A 137 5.10 -10.28 -3.90
C GLY A 137 4.92 -8.77 -3.76
N HIS A 138 5.98 -8.00 -3.49
CA HIS A 138 5.86 -6.57 -3.14
C HIS A 138 5.70 -5.64 -4.35
N ARG A 139 5.94 -6.14 -5.58
CA ARG A 139 5.84 -5.34 -6.81
C ARG A 139 4.41 -5.03 -7.24
N LEU A 140 3.40 -5.80 -6.82
CA LEU A 140 2.03 -5.61 -7.31
C LEU A 140 1.44 -4.23 -6.94
N TRP A 141 1.88 -3.63 -5.84
CA TRP A 141 1.37 -2.34 -5.38
C TRP A 141 2.37 -1.20 -5.59
N ALA A 142 3.57 -1.52 -6.10
CA ALA A 142 4.60 -0.53 -6.33
C ALA A 142 4.23 0.34 -7.54
N SER A 143 4.17 1.66 -7.33
CA SER A 143 3.80 2.62 -8.36
C SER A 143 4.86 3.71 -8.48
N THR A 144 5.32 3.97 -9.70
CA THR A 144 6.29 5.03 -10.01
C THR A 144 5.70 6.44 -9.87
N SER A 145 4.37 6.56 -9.92
CA SER A 145 3.63 7.81 -9.68
C SER A 145 3.00 7.87 -8.28
N GLY A 146 3.27 6.87 -7.43
CA GLY A 146 2.71 6.79 -6.09
C GLY A 146 3.16 7.93 -5.18
N CYS A 147 2.22 8.59 -4.51
CA CYS A 147 2.50 9.64 -3.52
C CYS A 147 2.73 9.10 -2.11
N HIS A 148 2.57 7.80 -1.90
CA HIS A 148 2.70 7.16 -0.59
C HIS A 148 3.85 6.16 -0.61
N VAL A 149 4.33 5.79 0.56
CA VAL A 149 5.45 4.86 0.75
C VAL A 149 5.01 3.76 1.72
N LEU A 150 5.31 2.51 1.38
CA LEU A 150 5.11 1.35 2.26
C LEU A 150 6.47 0.74 2.62
N GLY A 151 6.52 0.11 3.79
CA GLY A 151 7.65 -0.63 4.31
C GLY A 151 7.20 -1.49 5.49
N LEU A 152 8.07 -2.36 5.98
CA LEU A 152 7.79 -3.10 7.21
C LEU A 152 7.90 -2.15 8.41
N THR A 153 7.05 -2.33 9.42
CA THR A 153 7.10 -1.52 10.65
C THR A 153 8.47 -1.59 11.33
N GLY A 154 9.11 -2.76 11.33
CA GLY A 154 10.45 -2.92 11.90
C GLY A 154 11.53 -2.12 11.15
N ASP A 155 11.43 -2.01 9.82
CA ASP A 155 12.38 -1.22 9.02
C ASP A 155 12.21 0.28 9.29
N TYR A 156 10.97 0.73 9.49
CA TYR A 156 10.65 2.09 9.92
C TYR A 156 11.21 2.41 11.30
N GLU A 157 11.00 1.51 12.27
CA GLU A 157 11.55 1.68 13.62
C GLU A 157 13.09 1.74 13.60
N ALA A 158 13.74 0.87 12.82
CA ALA A 158 15.19 0.90 12.65
C ALA A 158 15.68 2.21 12.02
N LEU A 159 14.94 2.75 11.03
CA LEU A 159 15.27 4.02 10.40
C LEU A 159 15.14 5.18 11.40
N CYS A 160 14.06 5.20 12.19
CA CYS A 160 13.89 6.16 13.28
C CYS A 160 15.03 6.08 14.31
N GLN A 161 15.50 4.88 14.65
CA GLN A 161 16.64 4.69 15.53
C GLN A 161 17.93 5.28 14.94
N GLN A 162 18.22 5.05 13.65
CA GLN A 162 19.40 5.63 13.00
C GLN A 162 19.34 7.16 13.00
N ILE A 163 18.19 7.73 12.64
CA ILE A 163 17.99 9.19 12.63
C ILE A 163 18.18 9.76 14.05
N GLY A 164 17.59 9.13 15.06
CA GLY A 164 17.71 9.56 16.46
C GLY A 164 19.14 9.46 16.99
N GLN A 165 19.87 8.39 16.67
CA GLN A 165 21.28 8.24 17.01
C GLN A 165 22.14 9.32 16.33
N GLY A 166 21.88 9.59 15.05
CA GLY A 166 22.53 10.66 14.30
C GLY A 166 22.31 12.03 14.92
N GLN A 167 21.08 12.37 15.30
CA GLN A 167 20.75 13.63 15.96
C GLN A 167 21.51 13.80 17.29
N LYS A 168 21.55 12.77 18.12
CA LYS A 168 22.30 12.78 19.38
C LYS A 168 23.80 13.00 19.13
N LEU A 169 24.36 12.31 18.13
CA LEU A 169 25.77 12.44 17.77
C LEU A 169 26.09 13.85 17.25
N PHE A 170 25.22 14.43 16.42
CA PHE A 170 25.41 15.80 15.94
C PHE A 170 25.34 16.82 17.07
N ALA A 171 24.47 16.63 18.06
CA ALA A 171 24.42 17.49 19.25
C ALA A 171 25.74 17.40 20.05
N GLU A 172 26.30 16.20 20.23
CA GLU A 172 27.60 16.00 20.88
C GLU A 172 28.73 16.68 20.09
N MET A 173 28.76 16.51 18.77
CA MET A 173 29.74 17.16 17.90
C MET A 173 29.64 18.69 17.95
N ALA A 174 28.42 19.24 18.02
CA ALA A 174 28.20 20.68 18.15
C ALA A 174 28.77 21.22 19.47
N LEU A 175 28.62 20.48 20.57
CA LEU A 175 29.25 20.81 21.86
C LEU A 175 30.78 20.77 21.77
N GLN A 176 31.36 19.73 21.15
CA GLN A 176 32.81 19.63 20.94
C GLN A 176 33.38 20.81 20.13
N ILE A 177 32.62 21.32 19.15
CA ILE A 177 32.99 22.51 18.38
C ILE A 177 32.87 23.78 19.23
N GLN A 178 31.83 23.91 20.05
CA GLN A 178 31.59 25.08 20.89
C GLN A 178 32.58 25.16 22.07
N GLU A 179 33.02 24.03 22.60
CA GLU A 179 34.02 23.90 23.66
C GLU A 179 35.47 24.03 23.14
N ALA A 180 35.68 24.08 21.81
CA ALA A 180 36.99 24.39 21.25
C ALA A 180 37.43 25.80 21.73
N PRO A 181 38.65 25.97 22.30
CA PRO A 181 39.07 27.23 22.89
C PRO A 181 38.92 28.40 21.89
N ARG A 182 38.11 29.40 22.25
CA ARG A 182 38.12 30.70 21.55
C ARG A 182 39.55 31.24 21.67
N PRO A 183 40.21 31.66 20.57
CA PRO A 183 41.59 32.13 20.64
C PRO A 183 41.61 33.45 21.42
N ALA A 184 41.96 33.39 22.70
CA ALA A 184 42.32 34.54 23.49
C ALA A 184 43.85 34.67 23.48
N SER A 185 44.35 35.61 22.68
CA SER A 185 45.69 36.20 22.71
C SER A 185 46.91 35.30 22.40
N PRO A 186 47.94 35.80 21.68
CA PRO A 186 49.12 35.03 21.34
C PRO A 186 50.18 35.12 22.45
N GLU A 187 50.47 34.03 23.16
CA GLU A 187 51.75 33.87 23.86
C GLU A 187 52.14 32.40 24.11
N LEU A 188 53.14 31.97 23.32
CA LEU A 188 54.30 31.13 23.65
C LEU A 188 54.13 29.76 24.37
N GLY A 189 54.46 28.67 23.66
CA GLY A 189 55.09 27.47 24.24
C GLY A 189 54.37 26.13 24.03
N PRO A 190 55.08 24.98 24.00
CA PRO A 190 54.79 23.90 23.06
C PRO A 190 54.00 22.69 23.64
N LYS A 191 53.14 22.12 22.77
CA LYS A 191 52.73 20.70 22.66
C LYS A 191 51.82 20.10 23.77
N GLY A 192 50.56 19.87 23.37
CA GLY A 192 49.64 18.87 23.94
C GLY A 192 48.59 19.43 24.90
N PRO A 193 47.36 19.72 24.41
CA PRO A 193 46.24 18.77 24.54
C PRO A 193 45.31 18.68 23.29
N HIS A 194 45.61 19.43 22.23
CA HIS A 194 44.69 19.67 21.11
C HIS A 194 44.42 18.45 20.18
N LEU A 195 45.27 17.41 20.26
CA LEU A 195 45.16 16.21 19.41
C LEU A 195 44.02 15.26 19.83
N ALA A 196 43.65 15.22 21.11
CA ALA A 196 42.59 14.33 21.61
C ALA A 196 41.16 14.80 21.29
N PRO A 197 40.83 16.11 21.36
CA PRO A 197 39.55 16.63 20.87
C PRO A 197 39.36 16.40 19.36
N LEU A 198 40.42 16.59 18.58
CA LEU A 198 40.37 16.41 17.13
C LEU A 198 40.21 14.94 16.74
N SER A 199 40.88 14.01 17.41
CA SER A 199 40.70 12.58 17.14
C SER A 199 39.28 12.10 17.48
N ARG A 200 38.70 12.59 18.59
CA ARG A 200 37.28 12.31 18.96
C ARG A 200 36.30 12.90 17.96
N PHE A 201 36.58 14.08 17.44
CA PHE A 201 35.78 14.70 16.40
C PHE A 201 35.83 13.87 15.10
N VAL A 202 37.03 13.47 14.66
CA VAL A 202 37.23 12.61 13.48
C VAL A 202 36.52 11.25 13.64
N THR A 203 36.58 10.63 14.82
CA THR A 203 35.82 9.40 15.08
C THR A 203 34.31 9.64 15.03
N SER A 204 33.83 10.77 15.56
CA SER A 204 32.41 11.14 15.53
C SER A 204 31.91 11.35 14.09
N VAL A 205 32.72 11.98 13.24
CA VAL A 205 32.44 12.10 11.79
C VAL A 205 32.36 10.71 11.13
N GLY A 206 33.28 9.80 11.48
CA GLY A 206 33.25 8.41 11.00
C GLY A 206 31.98 7.67 11.41
N THR A 207 31.54 7.82 12.66
CA THR A 207 30.28 7.25 13.14
C THR A 207 29.06 7.87 12.46
N ALA A 208 29.04 9.20 12.26
CA ALA A 208 27.96 9.88 11.56
C ALA A 208 27.80 9.39 10.12
N LYS A 209 28.93 9.12 9.44
CA LYS A 209 28.93 8.51 8.11
C LYS A 209 28.25 7.13 8.13
N LEU A 210 28.62 6.25 9.07
CA LEU A 210 28.02 4.91 9.18
C LEU A 210 26.51 4.97 9.45
N ILE A 211 26.07 5.88 10.31
CA ILE A 211 24.64 6.09 10.60
C ILE A 211 23.89 6.52 9.33
N LEU A 212 24.48 7.44 8.54
CA LEU A 212 23.86 7.90 7.30
C LEU A 212 23.83 6.80 6.23
N GLU A 213 24.89 6.02 6.10
CA GLU A 213 24.95 4.87 5.19
C GLU A 213 23.90 3.82 5.56
N GLU A 214 23.72 3.53 6.85
CA GLU A 214 22.69 2.59 7.31
C GLU A 214 21.27 3.14 7.13
N ALA A 215 21.04 4.43 7.40
CA ALA A 215 19.77 5.08 7.10
C ALA A 215 19.45 5.03 5.59
N ALA A 216 20.44 5.28 4.73
CA ALA A 216 20.29 5.16 3.28
C ALA A 216 19.98 3.72 2.85
N ARG A 217 20.64 2.73 3.46
CA ARG A 217 20.36 1.30 3.23
C ARG A 217 18.92 0.96 3.63
N LEU A 218 18.45 1.40 4.79
CA LEU A 218 17.08 1.20 5.26
C LEU A 218 16.05 1.87 4.35
N LEU A 219 16.32 3.07 3.83
CA LEU A 219 15.44 3.76 2.88
C LEU A 219 15.19 2.95 1.60
N THR A 220 16.14 2.09 1.18
CA THR A 220 15.95 1.20 0.02
C THR A 220 14.93 0.07 0.25
N LEU A 221 14.59 -0.21 1.51
CA LEU A 221 13.59 -1.22 1.88
C LEU A 221 12.16 -0.72 1.73
N PHE A 222 11.97 0.58 1.53
CA PHE A 222 10.67 1.19 1.32
C PHE A 222 10.34 1.28 -0.17
N TRP A 223 9.05 1.18 -0.51
CA TRP A 223 8.59 1.28 -1.90
C TRP A 223 7.41 2.22 -2.03
N ARG A 224 7.35 2.93 -3.17
CA ARG A 224 6.28 3.87 -3.48
C ARG A 224 5.01 3.13 -3.89
N VAL A 225 3.86 3.60 -3.43
CA VAL A 225 2.55 3.04 -3.79
C VAL A 225 1.54 4.13 -4.14
N SER A 226 0.62 3.78 -5.02
CA SER A 226 -0.60 4.55 -5.24
C SER A 226 -1.70 3.90 -4.40
N LEU A 227 -2.24 4.62 -3.41
CA LEU A 227 -3.46 4.17 -2.75
C LEU A 227 -4.58 4.16 -3.79
N PRO A 228 -5.49 3.18 -3.76
CA PRO A 228 -6.70 3.25 -4.58
C PRO A 228 -7.44 4.53 -4.18
N THR A 229 -7.42 5.52 -5.08
CA THR A 229 -8.16 6.77 -4.91
C THR A 229 -9.62 6.39 -4.70
N ASN A 230 -10.21 6.89 -3.62
CA ASN A 230 -11.54 6.52 -3.15
C ASN A 230 -12.53 6.55 -4.33
N GLY A 231 -12.89 5.38 -4.87
CA GLY A 231 -13.86 5.23 -5.96
C GLY A 231 -13.37 4.70 -7.31
N GLN A 232 -12.07 4.46 -7.55
CA GLN A 232 -11.58 4.08 -8.89
C GLN A 232 -10.87 2.72 -8.94
N CYS A 233 -11.48 1.71 -8.33
CA CYS A 233 -11.12 0.32 -8.60
C CYS A 233 -12.41 -0.45 -8.95
N THR A 234 -12.88 -0.28 -10.19
CA THR A 234 -14.07 -0.98 -10.70
C THR A 234 -13.92 -2.49 -10.56
N LEU A 235 -12.74 -3.04 -10.86
CA LEU A 235 -12.48 -4.48 -10.76
C LEU A 235 -12.52 -5.02 -9.32
N GLN A 236 -11.95 -4.30 -8.34
CA GLN A 236 -11.93 -4.77 -6.96
C GLN A 236 -13.29 -4.56 -6.26
N CYS A 237 -14.03 -3.51 -6.64
CA CYS A 237 -15.38 -3.27 -6.14
C CYS A 237 -16.36 -4.34 -6.66
N GLU A 238 -16.28 -4.66 -7.96
CA GLU A 238 -17.07 -5.73 -8.58
C GLU A 238 -16.76 -7.09 -7.96
N GLN A 239 -15.47 -7.46 -7.85
CA GLN A 239 -15.06 -8.72 -7.24
C GLN A 239 -15.45 -8.83 -5.76
N THR A 240 -15.38 -7.72 -5.01
CA THR A 240 -15.85 -7.68 -3.62
C THR A 240 -17.37 -7.83 -3.54
N GLY A 241 -18.10 -7.23 -4.48
CA GLY A 241 -19.56 -7.40 -4.62
C GLY A 241 -19.96 -8.84 -4.93
N GLU A 242 -19.28 -9.47 -5.88
CA GLU A 242 -19.47 -10.88 -6.24
C GLU A 242 -19.17 -11.81 -5.08
N MET A 243 -18.05 -11.62 -4.38
CA MET A 243 -17.70 -12.42 -3.21
C MET A 243 -18.74 -12.26 -2.09
N LYS A 244 -19.23 -11.05 -1.85
CA LYS A 244 -20.30 -10.79 -0.88
C LYS A 244 -21.60 -11.50 -1.27
N ALA A 245 -21.95 -11.49 -2.56
CA ALA A 245 -23.11 -12.21 -3.08
C ALA A 245 -22.94 -13.74 -2.93
N GLU A 246 -21.75 -14.27 -3.16
CA GLU A 246 -21.46 -15.69 -2.98
C GLU A 246 -21.54 -16.11 -1.50
N ILE A 247 -20.99 -15.32 -0.58
CA ILE A 247 -21.09 -15.56 0.87
C ILE A 247 -22.57 -15.63 1.30
N THR A 248 -23.40 -14.67 0.87
CA THR A 248 -24.83 -14.70 1.22
C THR A 248 -25.57 -15.91 0.63
N LYS A 249 -25.22 -16.31 -0.60
CA LYS A 249 -25.75 -17.53 -1.24
C LYS A 249 -25.34 -18.80 -0.47
N LEU A 250 -24.08 -18.88 -0.01
CA LEU A 250 -23.59 -19.99 0.79
C LEU A 250 -24.27 -20.04 2.16
N HIS A 251 -24.45 -18.91 2.84
CA HIS A 251 -25.22 -18.84 4.09
C HIS A 251 -26.66 -19.35 3.91
N LYS A 252 -27.34 -18.96 2.83
CA LYS A 252 -28.68 -19.48 2.52
C LYS A 252 -28.68 -20.99 2.30
N LYS A 253 -27.70 -21.52 1.55
CA LYS A 253 -27.56 -22.97 1.33
C LYS A 253 -27.29 -23.72 2.64
N LEU A 254 -26.44 -23.17 3.51
CA LEU A 254 -26.12 -23.75 4.81
C LEU A 254 -27.35 -23.79 5.70
N PHE A 255 -28.13 -22.70 5.75
CA PHE A 255 -29.39 -22.64 6.48
C PHE A 255 -30.41 -23.69 6.00
N GLU A 256 -30.55 -23.88 4.69
CA GLU A 256 -31.44 -24.91 4.14
C GLU A 256 -30.97 -26.34 4.48
N GLN A 257 -29.66 -26.58 4.47
CA GLN A 257 -29.08 -27.87 4.89
C GLN A 257 -29.33 -28.12 6.38
N GLU A 258 -29.12 -27.12 7.23
CA GLU A 258 -29.39 -27.19 8.67
C GLU A 258 -30.86 -27.53 8.95
N LYS A 259 -31.80 -26.89 8.24
CA LYS A 259 -33.24 -27.19 8.37
C LYS A 259 -33.57 -28.63 7.97
N LYS A 260 -32.98 -29.14 6.88
CA LYS A 260 -33.15 -30.53 6.46
C LYS A 260 -32.60 -31.50 7.49
N LEU A 261 -31.41 -31.22 8.03
CA LEU A 261 -30.79 -32.03 9.08
C LEU A 261 -31.68 -32.09 10.33
N GLN A 262 -32.18 -30.95 10.80
CA GLN A 262 -33.08 -30.90 11.95
C GLN A 262 -34.37 -31.71 11.73
N ASN A 263 -34.93 -31.69 10.52
CA ASN A 263 -36.10 -32.50 10.19
C ASN A 263 -35.78 -34.00 10.19
N SER A 264 -34.64 -34.41 9.60
CA SER A 264 -34.19 -35.81 9.63
C SER A 264 -33.96 -36.30 11.06
N VAL A 265 -33.36 -35.48 11.92
CA VAL A 265 -33.17 -35.79 13.35
C VAL A 265 -34.51 -36.03 14.05
N LYS A 266 -35.51 -35.16 13.81
CA LYS A 266 -36.87 -35.34 14.38
C LYS A 266 -37.54 -36.63 13.90
N LEU A 267 -37.41 -36.96 12.61
CA LEU A 267 -37.95 -38.21 12.06
C LEU A 267 -37.26 -39.44 12.66
N LEU A 268 -35.94 -39.42 12.80
CA LEU A 268 -35.19 -40.50 13.45
C LEU A 268 -35.57 -40.67 14.92
N GLN A 269 -35.78 -39.58 15.65
CA GLN A 269 -36.27 -39.63 17.04
C GLN A 269 -37.67 -40.26 17.14
N LEU A 270 -38.58 -39.90 16.23
CA LEU A 270 -39.92 -40.49 16.17
C LEU A 270 -39.86 -41.98 15.84
N SER A 271 -39.07 -42.35 14.83
CA SER A 271 -38.83 -43.75 14.44
C SER A 271 -38.30 -44.58 15.61
N LYS A 272 -37.29 -44.07 16.32
CA LYS A 272 -36.74 -44.72 17.52
C LYS A 272 -37.77 -44.90 18.62
N HIS A 273 -38.65 -43.92 18.81
CA HIS A 273 -39.72 -44.03 19.81
C HIS A 273 -40.75 -45.09 19.42
N GLN A 274 -41.17 -45.10 18.14
CA GLN A 274 -42.11 -46.10 17.63
C GLN A 274 -41.54 -47.52 17.72
N GLU A 275 -40.26 -47.70 17.39
CA GLU A 275 -39.57 -48.99 17.53
C GLU A 275 -39.61 -49.48 18.98
N LYS A 276 -39.31 -48.61 19.95
CA LYS A 276 -39.37 -48.96 21.37
C LYS A 276 -40.77 -49.44 21.81
N VAL A 277 -41.83 -48.78 21.35
CA VAL A 277 -43.23 -49.16 21.66
C VAL A 277 -43.62 -50.52 21.07
N ILE A 278 -42.98 -50.96 19.99
CA ILE A 278 -43.28 -52.26 19.36
C ILE A 278 -42.60 -53.41 20.12
N PHE A 279 -41.46 -53.16 20.77
CA PHE A 279 -40.66 -54.18 21.46
C PHE A 279 -40.85 -54.23 22.99
N ASP A 280 -41.50 -53.22 23.59
CA ASP A 280 -41.97 -53.22 24.98
C ASP A 280 -43.37 -53.87 25.08
#